data_AF-A0A2I0VYV9-F1
#
_entry.id   AF-A0A2I0VYV9-F1
#
_cell.length_a   1.000
_cell.length_b   1.000
_cell.length_c   1.000
_cell.angle_alpha   90.00
_cell.angle_beta   90.00
_cell.angle_gamma   90.00
#
_symmetry.space_group_name_H-M   'P 1'
#
loop_
_entity.id
_entity.type
_entity.pdbx_description
1 polymer ?
#
loop_
_entity_poly.entity_id
_entity_poly.type
_entity_poly.pdbx_seq_one_letter_code
_entity_poly.pdbx_strand_id
1 'polypeptide(L)'
;MWKSICSSANFAKPNMNFRVTVNSMFSLKWDHWRGGRNICDFDYHQSLLKHFPDNAPLNLLFNEAGWVIPNGCHEDISNAIRSIPILRDGSAPSLVWVEGKHCFASFVKDFYKSDNEVTWREFVWHKHYALRYSIFGWLSLVGGLKTADNLIRRNSMVDPKCCFCLDTSKSLSHLFFESDGSFNSERLCFIWANVYSIRRERNDRKFSNYHKSLVT
;
A
#
# COMPACT_ATOMS: atom_id res chain seq x y z
N MET A 1 -7.78 -4.10 -15.06
CA MET A 1 -6.44 -4.30 -14.46
C MET A 1 -5.46 -3.20 -14.87
N TRP A 2 -5.18 -3.02 -16.16
CA TRP A 2 -4.23 -1.99 -16.66
C TRP A 2 -4.51 -0.57 -16.17
N LYS A 3 -5.77 -0.09 -16.25
CA LYS A 3 -6.17 1.24 -15.78
C LYS A 3 -5.82 1.49 -14.31
N SER A 4 -5.96 0.47 -13.46
CA SER A 4 -5.65 0.59 -12.03
C SER A 4 -4.15 0.69 -11.80
N ILE A 5 -3.35 -0.09 -12.54
CA ILE A 5 -1.88 -0.01 -12.49
C ILE A 5 -1.42 1.38 -12.93
N CYS A 6 -1.95 1.91 -14.04
CA CYS A 6 -1.62 3.25 -14.52
C CYS A 6 -2.01 4.33 -13.49
N SER A 7 -3.17 4.18 -12.84
CA SER A 7 -3.61 5.10 -11.78
C SER A 7 -2.66 5.09 -10.59
N SER A 8 -2.24 3.91 -10.12
CA SER A 8 -1.25 3.79 -9.03
C SER A 8 0.11 4.36 -9.42
N ALA A 9 0.55 4.16 -10.67
CA ALA A 9 1.79 4.74 -11.17
C ALA A 9 1.74 6.27 -11.19
N ASN A 10 0.63 6.86 -11.63
CA ASN A 10 0.43 8.32 -11.62
C ASN A 10 0.42 8.88 -10.19
N PHE A 11 -0.14 8.15 -9.22
CA PHE A 11 -0.09 8.53 -7.80
C PHE A 11 1.34 8.48 -7.24
N ALA A 12 2.13 7.48 -7.63
CA ALA A 12 3.51 7.32 -7.15
C ALA A 12 4.49 8.31 -7.79
N LYS A 13 4.20 8.74 -9.02
CA LYS A 13 5.04 9.61 -9.84
C LYS A 13 5.59 10.86 -9.13
N PRO A 14 4.81 11.69 -8.41
CA PRO A 14 5.33 12.86 -7.71
C PRO A 14 6.31 12.53 -6.58
N ASN A 15 6.25 11.31 -6.03
CA ASN A 15 7.12 10.89 -4.95
C ASN A 15 8.47 10.33 -5.45
N MET A 16 8.62 10.16 -6.77
CA MET A 16 9.84 9.67 -7.41
C MET A 16 10.71 10.83 -7.89
N ASN A 17 11.87 11.00 -7.27
CA ASN A 17 12.88 11.96 -7.68
C ASN A 17 14.02 11.25 -8.40
N PHE A 18 14.12 11.52 -9.70
CA PHE A 18 15.25 11.08 -10.50
C PHE A 18 16.40 12.07 -10.33
N ARG A 19 17.59 11.54 -10.10
CA ARG A 19 18.83 12.28 -9.93
C ARG A 19 19.79 11.83 -11.02
N VAL A 20 20.17 12.74 -11.90
CA VAL A 20 21.11 12.43 -12.98
C VAL A 20 22.48 12.16 -12.35
N THR A 21 22.89 10.90 -12.34
CA THR A 21 24.23 10.48 -11.89
C THR A 21 25.07 10.05 -13.09
N VAL A 22 26.40 10.11 -12.96
CA VAL A 22 27.32 9.73 -14.06
C VAL A 22 27.13 8.28 -14.52
N ASN A 23 26.69 7.40 -13.61
CA ASN A 23 26.42 5.99 -13.89
C ASN A 23 24.95 5.69 -14.20
N SER A 24 24.10 6.71 -14.34
CA SER A 24 22.67 6.49 -14.58
C SER A 24 22.38 6.05 -16.02
N MET A 25 21.65 4.95 -16.16
CA MET A 25 21.21 4.42 -17.46
C MET A 25 19.81 4.92 -17.84
N PHE A 26 19.51 6.19 -17.57
CA PHE A 26 18.19 6.73 -17.88
C PHE A 26 17.97 6.86 -19.37
N SER A 27 16.73 6.65 -19.81
CA SER A 27 16.29 7.00 -21.14
C SER A 27 16.12 8.50 -21.25
N LEU A 28 16.69 9.06 -22.31
CA LEU A 28 16.55 10.46 -22.67
C LEU A 28 15.06 10.87 -22.82
N LYS A 29 14.30 10.06 -23.54
CA LYS A 29 12.93 10.39 -23.96
C LYS A 29 11.88 10.00 -22.92
N TRP A 30 12.04 8.82 -22.32
CA TRP A 30 10.96 8.17 -21.58
C TRP A 30 11.01 8.39 -20.08
N ASP A 31 12.19 8.62 -19.51
CA ASP A 31 12.32 8.83 -18.06
C ASP A 31 11.96 10.26 -17.67
N HIS A 32 11.56 10.43 -16.40
CA HIS A 32 11.24 11.73 -15.83
C HIS A 32 12.51 12.33 -15.24
N TRP A 33 12.92 13.50 -15.70
CA TRP A 33 14.22 14.05 -15.30
C TRP A 33 14.09 14.89 -14.04
N ARG A 34 13.01 15.67 -13.92
CA ARG A 34 12.78 16.57 -12.79
C ARG A 34 11.29 16.81 -12.58
N GLY A 35 10.83 16.65 -11.33
CA GLY A 35 9.45 16.98 -10.93
C GLY A 35 8.38 16.21 -11.70
N GLY A 36 8.66 14.96 -12.09
CA GLY A 36 7.74 14.14 -12.87
C GLY A 36 7.56 14.57 -14.33
N ARG A 37 8.39 15.48 -14.85
CA ARG A 37 8.36 15.86 -16.27
C ARG A 37 9.40 15.08 -17.06
N ASN A 38 8.99 14.58 -18.21
CA ASN A 38 9.89 14.01 -19.21
C ASN A 38 10.33 15.11 -20.19
N ILE A 39 11.22 14.78 -21.12
CA ILE A 39 11.73 15.75 -22.09
C ILE A 39 10.66 16.25 -23.07
N CYS A 40 9.66 15.42 -23.37
CA CYS A 40 8.54 15.76 -24.25
C CYS A 40 7.59 16.80 -23.63
N ASP A 41 7.61 16.96 -22.31
CA ASP A 41 6.82 17.97 -21.60
C ASP A 41 7.44 19.39 -21.70
N PHE A 42 8.62 19.54 -22.31
CA PHE A 42 9.26 20.83 -22.54
C PHE A 42 8.92 21.38 -23.93
N ASP A 43 8.80 22.71 -24.00
CA ASP A 43 8.66 23.42 -25.27
C ASP A 43 9.90 23.20 -26.14
N TYR A 44 9.68 23.10 -27.44
CA TYR A 44 10.74 22.87 -28.44
C TYR A 44 11.54 21.57 -28.26
N HIS A 45 11.03 20.58 -27.53
CA HIS A 45 11.70 19.27 -27.33
C HIS A 45 12.17 18.59 -28.62
N GLN A 46 11.46 18.80 -29.73
CA GLN A 46 11.84 18.28 -31.04
C GLN A 46 13.20 18.80 -31.52
N SER A 47 13.61 20.01 -31.14
CA SER A 47 14.92 20.56 -31.51
C SER A 47 16.07 19.75 -30.93
N LEU A 48 15.85 19.05 -29.82
CA LEU A 48 16.82 18.17 -29.20
C LEU A 48 16.65 16.72 -29.66
N LEU A 49 15.42 16.21 -29.65
CA LEU A 49 15.14 14.81 -30.00
C LEU A 49 15.50 14.46 -31.44
N LYS A 50 15.50 15.42 -32.37
CA LYS A 50 15.97 15.18 -33.75
C LYS A 50 17.42 14.68 -33.85
N HIS A 51 18.24 14.92 -32.83
CA HIS A 51 19.65 14.53 -32.81
C HIS A 51 19.88 13.14 -32.21
N PHE A 52 18.86 12.51 -31.62
CA PHE A 52 19.00 11.26 -30.87
C PHE A 52 17.96 10.22 -31.29
N PRO A 53 18.30 8.92 -31.27
CA PRO A 53 17.30 7.88 -31.44
C PRO A 53 16.31 7.84 -30.27
N ASP A 54 15.13 7.29 -30.50
CA ASP A 54 14.04 7.24 -29.49
C ASP A 54 14.42 6.52 -28.19
N ASN A 55 15.38 5.59 -28.25
CA ASN A 55 15.88 4.83 -27.11
C ASN A 55 17.27 5.30 -26.64
N ALA A 56 17.64 6.54 -26.97
CA ALA A 56 18.92 7.10 -26.55
C ALA A 56 19.04 7.11 -25.02
N PRO A 57 20.16 6.64 -24.47
CA PRO A 57 20.48 6.84 -23.05
C PRO A 57 20.90 8.29 -22.78
N LEU A 58 20.61 8.76 -21.57
CA LEU A 58 20.87 10.12 -21.11
C LEU A 58 22.36 10.44 -21.02
N ASN A 59 23.22 9.43 -20.84
CA ASN A 59 24.68 9.58 -20.78
C ASN A 59 25.29 10.19 -22.06
N LEU A 60 24.58 10.15 -23.19
CA LEU A 60 25.03 10.81 -24.42
C LEU A 60 24.96 12.34 -24.35
N LEU A 61 24.17 12.89 -23.41
CA LEU A 61 23.97 14.32 -23.25
C LEU A 61 24.87 14.96 -22.21
N PHE A 62 25.77 14.22 -21.55
CA PHE A 62 26.69 14.83 -20.61
C PHE A 62 28.06 14.15 -20.61
N ASN A 63 29.08 14.90 -20.25
CA ASN A 63 30.46 14.44 -20.11
C ASN A 63 31.05 14.90 -18.76
N GLU A 64 32.35 14.72 -18.57
CA GLU A 64 33.07 15.14 -17.36
C GLU A 64 33.03 16.67 -17.09
N ALA A 65 32.73 17.48 -18.11
CA ALA A 65 32.60 18.93 -17.98
C ALA A 65 31.16 19.38 -17.68
N GLY A 66 30.15 18.61 -18.07
CA GLY A 66 28.73 18.90 -17.82
C GLY A 66 27.83 18.49 -18.98
N TRP A 67 26.70 19.19 -19.14
CA TRP A 67 25.75 18.95 -20.23
C TRP A 67 26.33 19.33 -21.59
N VAL A 68 26.29 18.40 -22.54
CA VAL A 68 26.70 18.55 -23.94
C VAL A 68 25.45 18.62 -24.79
N ILE A 69 25.07 19.83 -25.20
CA ILE A 69 23.86 20.06 -26.00
C ILE A 69 24.28 20.28 -27.47
N PRO A 70 23.65 19.59 -28.45
CA PRO A 70 23.96 19.76 -29.86
C PRO A 70 23.76 21.20 -30.35
N ASN A 71 24.59 21.63 -31.29
CA ASN A 71 24.47 22.92 -31.95
C ASN A 71 23.15 23.00 -32.74
N GLY A 72 22.39 24.08 -32.57
CA GLY A 72 21.08 24.26 -33.22
C GLY A 72 19.87 23.78 -32.38
N CYS A 73 20.07 23.54 -31.09
CA CYS A 73 19.01 23.33 -30.12
C CYS A 73 18.43 24.68 -29.64
N HIS A 74 17.13 24.72 -29.33
CA HIS A 74 16.49 25.94 -28.81
C HIS A 74 17.06 26.32 -27.44
N GLU A 75 17.11 27.62 -27.13
CA GLU A 75 17.71 28.12 -25.90
C GLU A 75 16.91 27.71 -24.65
N ASP A 76 15.58 27.71 -24.73
CA ASP A 76 14.71 27.33 -23.60
C ASP A 76 14.98 25.91 -23.10
N ILE A 77 15.00 24.92 -24.01
CA ILE A 77 15.30 23.53 -23.63
C ILE A 77 16.76 23.38 -23.19
N SER A 78 17.67 24.14 -23.78
CA SER A 78 19.08 24.12 -23.41
C SER A 78 19.28 24.63 -21.97
N ASN A 79 18.59 25.71 -21.61
CA ASN A 79 18.60 26.27 -20.27
C ASN A 79 17.87 25.36 -19.27
N ALA A 80 16.75 24.75 -19.67
CA ALA A 80 16.04 23.77 -18.85
C ALA A 80 16.93 22.57 -18.50
N ILE A 81 17.64 22.00 -19.46
CA ILE A 81 18.56 20.88 -19.24
C ILE A 81 19.74 21.29 -18.38
N ARG A 82 20.38 22.44 -18.68
CA ARG A 82 21.50 22.96 -17.89
C ARG A 82 21.12 23.25 -16.43
N SER A 83 19.85 23.57 -16.16
CA SER A 83 19.35 23.78 -14.79
C SER A 83 19.32 22.50 -13.94
N ILE A 84 19.47 21.32 -14.56
CA ILE A 84 19.42 20.03 -13.87
C ILE A 84 20.82 19.71 -13.35
N PRO A 85 21.00 19.52 -12.02
CA PRO A 85 22.30 19.21 -11.45
C PRO A 85 22.72 17.78 -11.80
N ILE A 86 23.96 17.62 -12.29
CA ILE A 86 24.59 16.30 -12.49
C ILE A 86 25.33 15.94 -11.20
N LEU A 87 24.91 14.86 -10.56
CA LEU A 87 25.57 14.32 -9.37
C LEU A 87 26.73 13.43 -9.79
N ARG A 88 27.95 13.84 -9.43
CA ARG A 88 29.19 13.10 -9.71
C ARG A 88 29.53 12.04 -8.67
N ASP A 89 28.77 12.00 -7.59
CA ASP A 89 28.88 10.93 -6.59
C ASP A 89 28.32 9.62 -7.18
N GLY A 90 29.22 8.75 -7.62
CA GLY A 90 28.86 7.44 -8.19
C GLY A 90 28.27 6.47 -7.18
N SER A 91 28.30 6.79 -5.88
CA SER A 91 27.66 5.99 -4.82
C SER A 91 26.21 6.38 -4.57
N ALA A 92 25.79 7.57 -5.02
CA ALA A 92 24.44 8.07 -4.80
C ALA A 92 23.40 7.32 -5.65
N PRO A 93 22.24 6.93 -5.08
CA PRO A 93 21.18 6.30 -5.85
C PRO A 93 20.58 7.29 -6.85
N SER A 94 20.45 6.86 -8.10
CA SER A 94 19.90 7.67 -9.20
C SER A 94 18.38 7.88 -9.08
N LEU A 95 17.68 7.03 -8.32
CA LEU A 95 16.24 7.16 -8.06
C LEU A 95 15.99 7.23 -6.56
N VAL A 96 15.36 8.33 -6.12
CA VAL A 96 15.10 8.60 -4.70
C VAL A 96 13.61 8.83 -4.44
N TRP A 97 13.08 8.23 -3.37
CA TRP A 97 11.72 8.49 -2.90
C TRP A 97 11.72 9.64 -1.89
N VAL A 98 10.80 10.61 -1.99
CA VAL A 98 10.81 11.91 -1.28
C VAL A 98 11.14 11.79 0.23
N GLU A 99 10.64 10.76 0.93
CA GLU A 99 10.79 10.64 2.39
C GLU A 99 11.32 9.29 2.90
N GLY A 100 12.19 8.57 2.18
CA GLY A 100 12.87 7.44 2.83
C GLY A 100 13.58 6.40 1.97
N LYS A 101 13.95 5.30 2.65
CA LYS A 101 14.51 4.09 2.03
C LYS A 101 13.56 3.58 0.94
N HIS A 102 14.13 3.18 -0.19
CA HIS A 102 13.43 2.59 -1.34
C HIS A 102 12.91 1.19 -0.99
N CYS A 103 11.91 1.09 -0.13
CA CYS A 103 11.27 -0.17 0.20
C CYS A 103 9.77 -0.10 -0.07
N PHE A 104 9.21 -1.26 -0.43
CA PHE A 104 7.78 -1.43 -0.67
C PHE A 104 6.93 -0.94 0.52
N ALA A 105 7.44 -1.07 1.75
CA ALA A 105 6.73 -0.61 2.94
C ALA A 105 6.52 0.92 2.96
N SER A 106 7.48 1.71 2.48
CA SER A 106 7.32 3.17 2.35
C SER A 106 6.25 3.51 1.32
N PHE A 107 6.28 2.83 0.16
CA PHE A 107 5.28 3.00 -0.88
C PHE A 107 3.85 2.70 -0.36
N VAL A 108 3.66 1.58 0.34
CA VAL A 108 2.34 1.21 0.88
C VAL A 108 1.83 2.26 1.86
N LYS A 109 2.71 2.78 2.74
CA LYS A 109 2.32 3.82 3.69
C LYS A 109 1.85 5.09 2.99
N ASP A 110 2.59 5.54 1.98
CA ASP A 110 2.24 6.76 1.24
C ASP A 110 1.00 6.57 0.37
N PHE A 111 0.83 5.39 -0.24
CA PHE A 111 -0.33 5.05 -1.05
C PHE A 111 -1.63 5.10 -0.25
N TYR A 112 -1.62 4.60 0.98
CA TYR A 112 -2.78 4.59 1.88
C TYR A 112 -2.83 5.79 2.83
N LYS A 113 -1.98 6.81 2.66
CA LYS A 113 -1.89 7.97 3.57
C LYS A 113 -3.16 8.83 3.56
N SER A 114 -3.85 8.89 2.42
CA SER A 114 -5.12 9.63 2.27
C SER A 114 -6.33 8.85 2.76
N ASP A 115 -6.19 7.56 3.03
CA ASP A 115 -7.29 6.73 3.46
C ASP A 115 -7.56 6.93 4.95
N ASN A 116 -8.84 6.91 5.32
CA ASN A 116 -9.24 7.07 6.71
C ASN A 116 -8.74 5.90 7.56
N GLU A 117 -8.09 6.22 8.69
CA GLU A 117 -7.76 5.20 9.66
C GLU A 117 -9.05 4.62 10.28
N VAL A 118 -9.19 3.31 10.17
CA VAL A 118 -10.32 2.58 10.74
C VAL A 118 -10.05 2.24 12.21
N THR A 119 -10.96 2.62 13.10
CA THR A 119 -10.83 2.40 14.55
C THR A 119 -10.80 0.93 14.95
N TRP A 120 -11.41 0.05 14.13
CA TRP A 120 -11.40 -1.39 14.39
C TRP A 120 -10.05 -2.07 14.08
N ARG A 121 -9.11 -1.37 13.42
CA ARG A 121 -7.81 -1.93 12.99
C ARG A 121 -7.05 -2.58 14.13
N GLU A 122 -6.99 -1.93 15.29
CA GLU A 122 -6.23 -2.40 16.46
C GLU A 122 -6.79 -3.70 17.05
N PHE A 123 -8.10 -3.95 16.85
CA PHE A 123 -8.77 -5.15 17.33
C PHE A 123 -8.50 -6.36 16.44
N VAL A 124 -8.23 -6.12 15.15
CA VAL A 124 -8.02 -7.17 14.15
C VAL A 124 -6.53 -7.42 13.90
N TRP A 125 -5.73 -6.36 13.78
CA TRP A 125 -4.35 -6.40 13.30
C TRP A 125 -3.36 -5.90 14.37
N HIS A 126 -2.96 -6.75 15.31
CA HIS A 126 -1.99 -6.46 16.40
C HIS A 126 -0.66 -7.27 16.33
N LYS A 127 0.33 -6.97 17.17
CA LYS A 127 1.71 -7.53 17.02
C LYS A 127 1.85 -9.07 17.18
N HIS A 128 0.83 -9.75 17.72
CA HIS A 128 0.89 -11.16 18.15
C HIS A 128 -0.32 -12.00 17.73
N TYR A 129 -1.07 -11.61 16.68
CA TYR A 129 -2.18 -12.43 16.22
C TYR A 129 -1.71 -13.62 15.37
N ALA A 130 -2.47 -14.71 15.39
CA ALA A 130 -2.38 -15.71 14.32
C ALA A 130 -3.28 -15.27 13.17
N LEU A 131 -2.70 -15.18 11.97
CA LEU A 131 -3.36 -14.63 10.76
C LEU A 131 -4.76 -15.22 10.50
N ARG A 132 -4.93 -16.52 10.77
CA ARG A 132 -6.22 -17.21 10.63
C ARG A 132 -7.35 -16.59 11.44
N TYR A 133 -7.08 -16.11 12.66
CA TYR A 133 -8.09 -15.53 13.54
C TYR A 133 -8.37 -14.07 13.18
N SER A 134 -7.35 -13.31 12.81
CA SER A 134 -7.53 -11.94 12.35
C SER A 134 -8.32 -11.85 11.05
N ILE A 135 -8.07 -12.74 10.10
CA ILE A 135 -8.88 -12.82 8.88
C ILE A 135 -10.33 -13.14 9.23
N PHE A 136 -10.57 -14.08 10.15
CA PHE A 136 -11.91 -14.42 10.58
C PHE A 136 -12.64 -13.25 11.26
N GLY A 137 -11.95 -12.53 12.16
CA GLY A 137 -12.48 -11.33 12.81
C GLY A 137 -12.70 -10.17 11.85
N TRP A 138 -11.83 -9.98 10.87
CA TRP A 138 -12.05 -9.00 9.80
C TRP A 138 -13.30 -9.35 8.98
N LEU A 139 -13.42 -10.61 8.55
CA LEU A 139 -14.58 -11.11 7.80
C LEU A 139 -15.88 -11.00 8.58
N SER A 140 -15.88 -11.14 9.91
CA SER A 140 -17.08 -10.93 10.70
C SER A 140 -17.50 -9.47 10.73
N LEU A 141 -16.55 -8.53 10.87
CA LEU A 141 -16.82 -7.09 10.86
C LEU A 141 -17.33 -6.56 9.51
N VAL A 142 -16.77 -7.04 8.40
CA VAL A 142 -17.18 -6.59 7.06
C VAL A 142 -18.38 -7.37 6.48
N GLY A 143 -18.98 -8.30 7.24
CA GLY A 143 -20.06 -9.15 6.74
C GLY A 143 -19.62 -10.11 5.61
N GLY A 144 -18.35 -10.50 5.63
CA GLY A 144 -17.73 -11.42 4.69
C GLY A 144 -17.94 -12.90 5.04
N LEU A 145 -18.39 -13.21 6.26
CA LEU A 145 -18.70 -14.59 6.64
C LEU A 145 -19.91 -15.14 5.87
N LYS A 146 -19.84 -16.41 5.47
CA LYS A 146 -20.90 -17.15 4.76
C LYS A 146 -22.04 -17.57 5.71
N THR A 147 -22.67 -16.58 6.35
CA THR A 147 -23.91 -16.77 7.12
C THR A 147 -25.11 -16.74 6.16
N ALA A 148 -26.24 -17.35 6.54
CA ALA A 148 -27.41 -17.39 5.64
C ALA A 148 -27.89 -15.98 5.34
N ASP A 149 -27.89 -15.09 6.34
CA ASP A 149 -28.26 -13.68 6.17
C ASP A 149 -27.37 -12.94 5.16
N ASN A 150 -26.04 -13.16 5.20
CA ASN A 150 -25.12 -12.53 4.25
C ASN A 150 -25.28 -13.09 2.84
N LEU A 151 -25.64 -14.37 2.71
CA LEU A 151 -25.91 -15.01 1.42
C LEU A 151 -27.24 -14.53 0.84
N ILE A 152 -28.30 -14.45 1.66
CA ILE A 152 -29.61 -13.92 1.29
C ILE A 152 -29.50 -12.46 0.87
N ARG A 153 -28.74 -11.64 1.61
CA ARG A 153 -28.46 -10.23 1.23
C ARG A 153 -27.78 -10.10 -0.14
N ARG A 154 -27.07 -11.13 -0.59
CA ARG A 154 -26.42 -11.20 -1.91
C ARG A 154 -27.28 -11.92 -2.96
N ASN A 155 -28.59 -12.03 -2.72
CA ASN A 155 -29.56 -12.72 -3.60
C ASN A 155 -29.26 -14.21 -3.83
N SER A 156 -28.60 -14.88 -2.89
CA SER A 156 -28.43 -16.35 -2.94
C SER A 156 -29.62 -17.03 -2.27
N MET A 157 -30.24 -18.00 -2.96
CA MET A 157 -31.30 -18.84 -2.41
C MET A 157 -30.69 -19.88 -1.47
N VAL A 158 -30.69 -19.59 -0.17
CA VAL A 158 -30.20 -20.47 0.89
C VAL A 158 -31.27 -20.53 1.97
N ASP A 159 -31.46 -21.71 2.58
CA ASP A 159 -32.36 -21.85 3.72
C ASP A 159 -31.90 -20.88 4.83
N PRO A 160 -32.75 -19.92 5.25
CA PRO A 160 -32.40 -18.98 6.31
C PRO A 160 -32.18 -19.68 7.64
N LYS A 161 -32.73 -20.88 7.84
CA LYS A 161 -32.72 -21.57 9.14
C LYS A 161 -31.31 -21.95 9.56
N CYS A 162 -31.02 -21.72 10.83
CA CYS A 162 -29.81 -22.19 11.45
C CYS A 162 -29.83 -23.71 11.57
N CYS A 163 -28.79 -24.39 11.06
CA CYS A 163 -28.67 -25.84 11.14
C CYS A 163 -28.45 -26.38 12.57
N PHE A 164 -28.35 -25.49 13.57
CA PHE A 164 -28.13 -25.87 14.97
C PHE A 164 -29.39 -25.79 15.83
N CYS A 165 -30.21 -24.75 15.67
CA CYS A 165 -31.47 -24.60 16.41
C CYS A 165 -32.70 -24.89 15.55
N LEU A 166 -32.57 -24.91 14.21
CA LEU A 166 -33.63 -25.09 13.21
C LEU A 166 -34.79 -24.08 13.29
N ASP A 167 -34.70 -23.09 14.15
CA ASP A 167 -35.81 -22.22 14.53
C ASP A 167 -35.57 -20.75 14.12
N THR A 168 -34.35 -20.26 14.34
CA THR A 168 -33.97 -18.87 14.05
C THR A 168 -33.05 -18.76 12.84
N SER A 169 -33.00 -17.57 12.23
CA SER A 169 -32.17 -17.34 11.06
C SER A 169 -30.68 -17.44 11.41
N LYS A 170 -29.87 -18.00 10.50
CA LYS A 170 -28.42 -18.17 10.69
C LYS A 170 -27.71 -16.82 10.54
N SER A 171 -27.85 -15.98 11.56
CA SER A 171 -27.17 -14.69 11.70
C SER A 171 -25.85 -14.84 12.45
N LEU A 172 -24.97 -13.86 12.28
CA LEU A 172 -23.75 -13.76 13.10
C LEU A 172 -24.14 -13.63 14.57
N SER A 173 -25.09 -12.76 14.92
CA SER A 173 -25.52 -12.59 16.30
C SER A 173 -26.07 -13.89 16.90
N HIS A 174 -26.87 -14.62 16.13
CA HIS A 174 -27.43 -15.89 16.54
C HIS A 174 -26.36 -16.97 16.73
N LEU A 175 -25.38 -17.05 15.83
CA LEU A 175 -24.29 -18.03 15.90
C LEU A 175 -23.32 -17.77 17.07
N PHE A 176 -23.15 -16.50 17.47
CA PHE A 176 -22.15 -16.11 18.46
C PHE A 176 -22.74 -15.76 19.85
N PHE A 177 -23.99 -15.32 19.94
CA PHE A 177 -24.56 -14.73 21.16
C PHE A 177 -25.93 -15.29 21.59
N GLU A 178 -26.73 -15.90 20.70
CA GLU A 178 -28.15 -16.19 20.98
C GLU A 178 -28.56 -17.65 20.71
N SER A 179 -27.63 -18.60 20.61
CA SER A 179 -28.01 -20.00 20.38
C SER A 179 -28.53 -20.67 21.66
N ASP A 180 -29.86 -20.78 21.80
CA ASP A 180 -30.56 -21.47 22.89
C ASP A 180 -30.60 -23.02 22.78
N GLY A 181 -29.83 -23.59 21.85
CA GLY A 181 -29.75 -25.04 21.67
C GLY A 181 -28.95 -25.73 22.78
N SER A 182 -29.51 -26.79 23.37
CA SER A 182 -28.98 -27.64 24.46
C SER A 182 -27.68 -28.42 24.18
N PHE A 183 -26.83 -27.92 23.27
CA PHE A 183 -25.47 -28.38 22.99
C PHE A 183 -24.43 -27.25 23.21
N ASN A 184 -24.72 -26.38 24.18
CA ASN A 184 -23.99 -25.14 24.42
C ASN A 184 -22.62 -25.30 25.08
N SER A 185 -22.31 -26.41 25.77
CA SER A 185 -21.10 -26.49 26.60
C SER A 185 -19.80 -26.67 25.80
N GLU A 186 -19.78 -27.48 24.75
CA GLU A 186 -18.52 -27.81 24.04
C GLU A 186 -18.21 -26.87 22.86
N ARG A 187 -19.24 -26.30 22.22
CA ARG A 187 -19.11 -25.45 21.03
C ARG A 187 -18.98 -23.96 21.36
N LEU A 188 -19.70 -23.48 22.38
CA LEU A 188 -19.33 -22.21 23.00
C LEU A 188 -17.93 -22.34 23.58
N CYS A 189 -17.51 -23.48 24.15
CA CYS A 189 -16.12 -23.64 24.58
C CYS A 189 -15.07 -23.42 23.48
N PHE A 190 -15.31 -23.71 22.20
CA PHE A 190 -14.32 -23.41 21.14
C PHE A 190 -14.35 -21.95 20.68
N ILE A 191 -15.54 -21.39 20.49
CA ILE A 191 -15.69 -20.01 20.01
C ILE A 191 -15.45 -19.01 21.16
N TRP A 192 -16.02 -19.28 22.34
CA TRP A 192 -15.60 -18.67 23.59
C TRP A 192 -14.15 -19.03 23.89
N ALA A 193 -13.55 -20.21 23.71
CA ALA A 193 -12.09 -20.32 23.94
C ALA A 193 -11.29 -19.38 23.04
N ASN A 194 -11.72 -19.10 21.81
CA ASN A 194 -11.01 -18.11 20.98
C ASN A 194 -11.28 -16.66 21.45
N VAL A 195 -12.53 -16.29 21.73
CA VAL A 195 -12.90 -14.94 22.18
C VAL A 195 -12.51 -14.68 23.65
N TYR A 196 -12.70 -15.65 24.53
CA TYR A 196 -12.23 -15.75 25.92
C TYR A 196 -10.72 -15.88 26.02
N SER A 197 -9.99 -16.59 25.13
CA SER A 197 -8.52 -16.55 25.14
C SER A 197 -8.03 -15.15 24.75
N ILE A 198 -8.64 -14.52 23.74
CA ILE A 198 -8.38 -13.11 23.40
C ILE A 198 -8.75 -12.17 24.57
N ARG A 199 -9.84 -12.42 25.31
CA ARG A 199 -10.31 -11.61 26.44
C ARG A 199 -9.51 -11.87 27.74
N ARG A 200 -9.07 -13.10 27.98
CA ARG A 200 -8.25 -13.55 29.11
C ARG A 200 -6.81 -13.07 28.96
N GLU A 201 -6.20 -13.21 27.77
CA GLU A 201 -4.90 -12.57 27.49
C GLU A 201 -4.98 -11.05 27.65
N ARG A 202 -6.14 -10.43 27.35
CA ARG A 202 -6.37 -8.99 27.58
C ARG A 202 -6.42 -8.63 29.06
N ASN A 203 -7.10 -9.43 29.90
CA ASN A 203 -7.19 -9.16 31.34
C ASN A 203 -5.89 -9.49 32.06
N ASP A 204 -5.23 -10.61 31.75
CA ASP A 204 -3.97 -10.99 32.39
C ASP A 204 -2.84 -10.00 32.08
N ARG A 205 -2.80 -9.43 30.86
CA ARG A 205 -1.82 -8.38 30.50
C ARG A 205 -2.16 -7.01 31.11
N LYS A 206 -3.44 -6.67 31.30
CA LYS A 206 -3.82 -5.43 32.01
C LYS A 206 -3.51 -5.52 33.51
N PHE A 207 -3.74 -6.67 34.16
CA PHE A 207 -3.37 -6.89 35.56
C PHE A 207 -1.85 -6.98 35.76
N SER A 208 -1.11 -7.61 34.84
CA SER A 208 0.36 -7.67 34.91
C SER A 208 1.02 -6.29 34.74
N ASN A 209 0.47 -5.42 33.90
CA ASN A 209 0.98 -4.06 33.72
C ASN A 209 0.60 -3.12 34.88
N TYR A 210 -0.54 -3.33 35.54
CA TYR A 210 -0.94 -2.57 36.72
C TYR A 210 -0.06 -2.89 37.95
N HIS A 211 0.35 -4.16 38.10
CA HIS A 211 1.29 -4.56 39.16
C HIS A 211 2.72 -4.07 38.89
N LYS A 212 3.14 -3.96 37.62
CA LYS A 212 4.46 -3.39 37.26
C LYS A 212 4.52 -1.88 37.45
N SER A 213 3.42 -1.14 37.32
CA SER A 213 3.38 0.31 37.58
C SER A 213 3.20 0.71 39.05
N LEU A 214 2.98 -0.26 39.95
CA LEU A 214 2.86 -0.04 41.40
C LEU A 214 4.11 -0.50 42.18
N VAL A 215 5.08 -1.14 41.50
CA VAL A 215 6.33 -1.67 42.09
C VAL A 215 7.58 -1.06 41.44
N THR A 216 7.41 0.00 40.64
CA THR A 216 8.46 0.94 40.21
C THR A 216 8.05 2.34 40.60
#